data_AF-A0A2A5AKB4-F1
#
_entry.id   AF-A0A2A5AKB4-F1
#
_cell.length_a   1.000
_cell.length_b   1.000
_cell.length_c   1.000
_cell.angle_alpha   90.00
_cell.angle_beta   90.00
_cell.angle_gamma   90.00
#
_symmetry.space_group_name_H-M   'P 1'
#
loop_
_entity.id
_entity.type
_entity.pdbx_description
1 polymer ?
#
loop_
_entity_poly.entity_id
_entity_poly.type
_entity_poly.pdbx_seq_one_letter_code
_entity_poly.pdbx_strand_id
1 'polypeptide(L)'
;MKYIVLLFCSLFVVSCATGPNQFASAMNGKYGLNKYTHTSLTNLELKTKAAFIYTLLANTSELRTHQFNGEIFNEVRLSRKPTESGGYAEGVFRFEHDESGNKINGTATLVKACENMGSYNYKHPVKKPLGHFALDTLPWLELGNCREDTTTKQQRVTAYVQDIELALERIVESKQAYVLPTNFDFSESGQSETVSFYIKLLELNEFDLYSFIISGQSIKQERVKFYSSLEQGFVSTI
;
A
#
# COMPACT_ATOMS: atom_id res chain seq x y z
N MET A 1 27.32 52.77 -17.64
CA MET A 1 25.98 52.26 -17.26
C MET A 1 25.37 51.55 -18.46
N LYS A 2 25.03 50.25 -18.32
CA LYS A 2 23.80 49.58 -18.80
C LYS A 2 24.05 48.09 -19.10
N TYR A 3 23.66 47.29 -18.10
CA TYR A 3 23.12 45.92 -18.12
C TYR A 3 23.93 44.79 -18.75
N ILE A 4 24.78 44.17 -17.92
CA ILE A 4 25.05 42.73 -18.00
C ILE A 4 23.79 42.02 -17.52
N VAL A 5 23.03 41.44 -18.43
CA VAL A 5 21.95 40.50 -18.12
C VAL A 5 22.62 39.18 -17.74
N LEU A 6 22.82 39.01 -16.43
CA LEU A 6 23.17 37.72 -15.84
C LEU A 6 21.97 36.79 -16.02
N LEU A 7 22.04 35.95 -17.05
CA LEU A 7 21.17 34.80 -17.23
C LEU A 7 21.52 33.80 -16.12
N PHE A 8 20.89 33.96 -14.94
CA PHE A 8 20.90 32.93 -13.92
C PHE A 8 20.15 31.74 -14.50
N CYS A 9 20.91 30.79 -15.08
CA CYS A 9 20.48 29.42 -15.22
C CYS A 9 20.20 28.88 -13.81
N SER A 10 18.99 29.10 -13.31
CA SER A 10 18.38 28.23 -12.32
C SER A 10 18.13 26.88 -12.99
N LEU A 11 19.23 26.13 -13.17
CA LEU A 11 19.22 24.69 -13.12
C LEU A 11 18.68 24.34 -11.73
N PHE A 12 17.36 24.31 -11.61
CA PHE A 12 16.71 23.43 -10.66
C PHE A 12 17.20 22.05 -11.05
N VAL A 13 18.26 21.61 -10.38
CA VAL A 13 18.58 20.21 -10.20
C VAL A 13 17.37 19.68 -9.44
N VAL A 14 16.31 19.34 -10.18
CA VAL A 14 15.32 18.39 -9.72
C VAL A 14 16.16 17.14 -9.54
N SER A 15 16.66 16.94 -8.32
CA SER A 15 17.16 15.65 -7.90
C SER A 15 15.95 14.73 -7.95
N CYS A 16 15.62 14.23 -9.14
CA CYS A 16 14.71 13.13 -9.32
C CYS A 16 15.32 12.01 -8.49
N ALA A 17 14.75 11.77 -7.31
CA ALA A 17 15.04 10.58 -6.55
C ALA A 17 14.59 9.41 -7.43
N THR A 18 15.52 8.80 -8.18
CA THR A 18 15.23 7.94 -9.34
C THR A 18 15.35 6.45 -8.99
N GLY A 19 15.24 6.10 -7.71
CA GLY A 19 15.27 4.70 -7.29
C GLY A 19 14.36 4.42 -6.10
N PRO A 20 13.70 3.23 -6.07
CA PRO A 20 12.85 2.82 -4.96
C PRO A 20 13.55 2.88 -3.60
N ASN A 21 14.86 2.62 -3.55
CA ASN A 21 15.64 2.70 -2.30
C ASN A 21 15.77 4.13 -1.74
N GLN A 22 15.80 5.16 -2.60
CA GLN A 22 15.84 6.55 -2.16
C GLN A 22 14.50 7.00 -1.60
N PHE A 23 13.39 6.54 -2.20
CA PHE A 23 12.06 6.76 -1.65
C PHE A 23 11.94 6.13 -0.25
N ALA A 24 12.24 4.83 -0.10
CA ALA A 24 12.24 4.18 1.22
C ALA A 24 13.14 4.90 2.26
N SER A 25 14.31 5.40 1.83
CA SER A 25 15.19 6.18 2.71
C SER A 25 14.59 7.54 3.11
N ALA A 26 13.91 8.22 2.19
CA ALA A 26 13.20 9.46 2.47
C ALA A 26 12.04 9.23 3.46
N MET A 27 11.34 8.10 3.36
CA MET A 27 10.27 7.73 4.29
C MET A 27 10.77 7.56 5.72
N ASN A 28 11.94 6.93 5.91
CA ASN A 28 12.56 6.83 7.24
C ASN A 28 12.76 8.20 7.89
N GLY A 29 13.25 9.18 7.12
CA GLY A 29 13.43 10.56 7.60
C GLY A 29 12.11 11.28 7.87
N LYS A 30 11.14 11.16 6.96
CA LYS A 30 9.84 11.85 7.04
C LYS A 30 9.00 11.37 8.23
N TYR A 31 8.98 10.06 8.49
CA TYR A 31 8.08 9.45 9.46
C TYR A 31 8.74 9.07 10.79
N GLY A 32 10.06 9.19 10.92
CA GLY A 32 10.78 8.82 12.13
C GLY A 32 10.52 7.36 12.50
N LEU A 33 10.74 6.46 11.54
CA LEU A 33 10.45 5.02 11.68
C LEU A 33 11.62 4.30 12.35
N ASN A 34 11.30 3.32 13.19
CA ASN A 34 12.29 2.48 13.84
C ASN A 34 12.86 1.48 12.84
N LYS A 35 14.19 1.32 12.87
CA LYS A 35 14.88 0.28 12.11
C LYS A 35 14.97 -1.00 12.94
N TYR A 36 14.01 -1.89 12.72
CA TYR A 36 14.06 -3.27 13.17
C TYR A 36 15.14 -4.04 12.40
N THR A 37 15.70 -5.06 13.06
CA THR A 37 16.71 -5.95 12.50
C THR A 37 16.32 -7.39 12.77
N HIS A 38 17.10 -8.35 12.27
CA HIS A 38 16.86 -9.77 12.55
C HIS A 38 16.75 -10.06 14.07
N THR A 39 17.57 -9.41 14.90
CA THR A 39 17.52 -9.60 16.36
C THR A 39 16.24 -9.04 16.98
N SER A 40 15.56 -8.09 16.35
CA SER A 40 14.26 -7.59 16.81
C SER A 40 13.18 -8.68 16.79
N LEU A 41 13.33 -9.71 15.95
CA LEU A 41 12.38 -10.83 15.86
C LEU A 41 12.45 -11.81 17.04
N THR A 42 13.41 -11.64 17.97
CA THR A 42 13.40 -12.39 19.25
C THR A 42 12.32 -11.87 20.20
N ASN A 43 11.81 -10.66 19.99
CA ASN A 43 10.63 -10.15 20.68
C ASN A 43 9.38 -10.78 20.05
N LEU A 44 8.70 -11.63 20.82
CA LEU A 44 7.53 -12.38 20.35
C LEU A 44 6.36 -11.47 19.96
N GLU A 45 6.14 -10.38 20.70
CA GLU A 45 5.08 -9.40 20.41
C GLU A 45 5.34 -8.73 19.06
N LEU A 46 6.55 -8.21 18.84
CA LEU A 46 6.92 -7.60 17.56
C LEU A 46 6.84 -8.61 16.41
N LYS A 47 7.32 -9.85 16.61
CA LYS A 47 7.21 -10.92 15.61
C LYS A 47 5.76 -11.21 15.25
N THR A 48 4.86 -11.19 16.23
CA THR A 48 3.42 -11.40 16.04
C THR A 48 2.79 -10.25 15.25
N LYS A 49 3.07 -8.99 15.63
CA LYS A 49 2.63 -7.80 14.88
C LYS A 49 3.15 -7.82 13.44
N ALA A 50 4.41 -8.17 13.23
CA ALA A 50 5.01 -8.27 11.90
C ALA A 50 4.36 -9.36 11.05
N ALA A 51 4.11 -10.55 11.62
CA ALA A 51 3.41 -11.64 10.93
C ALA A 51 1.98 -11.27 10.53
N PHE A 52 1.26 -10.58 11.43
CA PHE A 52 -0.07 -10.06 11.14
C PHE A 52 -0.04 -9.06 9.99
N ILE A 53 0.78 -8.01 10.07
CA ILE A 53 0.88 -6.97 9.03
C ILE A 53 1.30 -7.58 7.70
N TYR A 54 2.30 -8.48 7.69
CA TYR A 54 2.73 -9.18 6.48
C TYR A 54 1.57 -9.95 5.83
N THR A 55 0.87 -10.76 6.63
CA THR A 55 -0.23 -11.60 6.13
C THR A 55 -1.41 -10.77 5.65
N LEU A 56 -1.75 -9.70 6.38
CA LEU A 56 -2.81 -8.77 6.02
C LEU A 56 -2.53 -8.15 4.65
N LEU A 57 -1.34 -7.55 4.49
CA LEU A 57 -0.94 -6.90 3.24
C LEU A 57 -0.79 -7.88 2.07
N ALA A 58 -0.34 -9.11 2.32
CA ALA A 58 -0.29 -10.15 1.29
C ALA A 58 -1.69 -10.54 0.76
N ASN A 59 -2.73 -10.28 1.55
CA ASN A 59 -4.12 -10.56 1.22
C ASN A 59 -4.91 -9.30 0.81
N THR A 60 -4.32 -8.10 0.89
CA THR A 60 -4.92 -6.85 0.43
C THR A 60 -4.94 -6.83 -1.09
N SER A 61 -6.11 -7.10 -1.65
CA SER A 61 -6.38 -6.91 -3.07
C SER A 61 -6.65 -5.44 -3.29
N GLU A 62 -5.84 -4.76 -4.11
CA GLU A 62 -6.02 -3.36 -4.52
C GLU A 62 -7.27 -3.21 -5.40
N LEU A 63 -8.45 -3.52 -4.89
CA LEU A 63 -9.69 -3.49 -5.65
C LEU A 63 -10.31 -2.10 -5.60
N ARG A 64 -10.58 -1.60 -4.39
CA ARG A 64 -11.24 -0.31 -4.15
C ARG A 64 -10.35 0.85 -4.58
N THR A 65 -9.05 0.67 -4.47
CA THR A 65 -8.01 1.59 -4.99
C THR A 65 -8.06 1.79 -6.51
N HIS A 66 -8.79 0.96 -7.27
CA HIS A 66 -9.04 1.16 -8.70
C HIS A 66 -10.51 1.34 -9.06
N GLN A 67 -11.39 1.66 -8.10
CA GLN A 67 -12.83 1.78 -8.31
C GLN A 67 -13.39 3.16 -7.91
N PHE A 68 -12.62 4.22 -8.15
CA PHE A 68 -13.08 5.59 -7.95
C PHE A 68 -14.12 6.01 -8.98
N ASN A 69 -14.92 7.02 -8.62
CA ASN A 69 -15.87 7.70 -9.49
C ASN A 69 -16.92 6.76 -10.13
N GLY A 70 -17.29 5.68 -9.44
CA GLY A 70 -18.33 4.74 -9.87
C GLY A 70 -17.86 3.61 -10.78
N GLU A 71 -16.55 3.50 -11.05
CA GLU A 71 -15.96 2.45 -11.90
C GLU A 71 -15.87 1.09 -11.17
N ILE A 72 -17.01 0.55 -10.71
CA ILE A 72 -17.11 -0.63 -9.83
C ILE A 72 -16.78 -1.98 -10.52
N PHE A 73 -16.56 -1.98 -11.83
CA PHE A 73 -16.33 -3.18 -12.65
C PHE A 73 -14.88 -3.34 -13.10
N ASN A 74 -13.97 -2.55 -12.53
CA ASN A 74 -12.55 -2.66 -12.83
C ASN A 74 -11.96 -3.94 -12.23
N GLU A 75 -11.16 -4.65 -13.04
CA GLU A 75 -10.38 -5.81 -12.63
C GLU A 75 -8.88 -5.56 -12.79
N VAL A 76 -8.12 -5.83 -11.73
CA VAL A 76 -6.67 -5.70 -11.71
C VAL A 76 -6.00 -6.98 -12.24
N ARG A 77 -4.99 -6.82 -13.08
CA ARG A 77 -4.17 -7.92 -13.61
C ARG A 77 -2.70 -7.57 -13.47
N LEU A 78 -1.98 -8.39 -12.71
CA LEU A 78 -0.53 -8.27 -12.58
C LEU A 78 0.18 -9.15 -13.62
N SER A 79 1.26 -8.63 -14.21
CA SER A 79 2.17 -9.40 -15.05
C SER A 79 2.70 -10.61 -14.29
N ARG A 80 2.74 -11.77 -14.96
CA ARG A 80 3.27 -13.02 -14.37
C ARG A 80 4.80 -12.99 -14.20
N LYS A 81 5.49 -12.20 -15.03
CA LYS A 81 6.94 -12.10 -15.04
C LYS A 81 7.35 -10.67 -14.66
N PRO A 82 8.48 -10.53 -13.97
CA PRO A 82 9.01 -9.21 -13.73
C PRO A 82 9.45 -8.56 -15.05
N THR A 83 9.45 -7.23 -15.09
CA THR A 83 10.03 -6.45 -16.18
C THR A 83 11.57 -6.52 -16.14
N GLU A 84 12.22 -6.07 -17.22
CA GLU A 84 13.69 -5.99 -17.29
C GLU A 84 14.30 -5.10 -16.21
N SER A 85 13.58 -4.05 -15.80
CA SER A 85 13.97 -3.13 -14.73
C SER A 85 13.77 -3.67 -13.32
N GLY A 86 13.19 -4.87 -13.17
CA GLY A 86 12.81 -5.45 -11.88
C GLY A 86 11.54 -4.79 -11.31
N GLY A 87 10.50 -5.60 -11.07
CA GLY A 87 9.16 -5.11 -10.70
C GLY A 87 8.11 -5.76 -11.59
N TYR A 88 6.85 -5.37 -11.48
CA TYR A 88 5.71 -6.03 -12.12
C TYR A 88 4.78 -4.97 -12.71
N ALA A 89 4.50 -5.09 -14.01
CA ALA A 89 3.50 -4.25 -14.64
C ALA A 89 2.09 -4.69 -14.22
N GLU A 90 1.24 -3.74 -13.90
CA GLU A 90 -0.17 -3.94 -13.64
C GLU A 90 -1.02 -3.30 -14.73
N GLY A 91 -2.10 -3.98 -15.10
CA GLY A 91 -3.13 -3.42 -15.95
C GLY A 91 -4.48 -3.52 -15.25
N VAL A 92 -5.25 -2.44 -15.30
CA VAL A 92 -6.64 -2.43 -14.85
C VAL A 92 -7.54 -2.44 -16.07
N PHE A 93 -8.48 -3.37 -16.09
CA PHE A 93 -9.36 -3.62 -17.22
C PHE A 93 -10.81 -3.46 -16.82
N ARG A 94 -11.56 -2.73 -17.65
CA ARG A 94 -13.01 -2.65 -17.56
C ARG A 94 -13.63 -3.60 -18.57
N PHE A 95 -14.67 -4.32 -18.13
CA PHE A 95 -15.43 -5.24 -18.96
C PHE A 95 -16.86 -4.74 -19.13
N GLU A 96 -17.44 -5.01 -20.29
CA GLU A 96 -18.87 -4.86 -20.49
C GLU A 96 -19.63 -5.94 -19.72
N HIS A 97 -20.85 -5.60 -19.28
CA HIS A 97 -21.74 -6.51 -18.58
C HIS A 97 -23.07 -6.58 -19.34
N ASP A 98 -23.69 -7.76 -19.34
CA ASP A 98 -25.03 -7.96 -19.90
C ASP A 98 -26.11 -7.31 -19.01
N GLU A 99 -27.37 -7.34 -19.47
CA GLU A 99 -28.51 -6.78 -18.72
C GLU A 99 -28.74 -7.46 -17.35
N SER A 100 -28.21 -8.67 -17.16
CA SER A 100 -28.27 -9.41 -15.89
C SER A 100 -27.06 -9.12 -14.99
N GLY A 101 -26.14 -8.26 -15.42
CA GLY A 101 -24.91 -7.92 -14.70
C GLY A 101 -23.81 -8.98 -14.80
N ASN A 102 -23.87 -9.91 -15.77
CA ASN A 102 -22.78 -10.85 -15.99
C ASN A 102 -21.72 -10.24 -16.91
N LYS A 103 -20.45 -10.50 -16.59
CA LYS A 103 -19.32 -10.08 -17.41
C LYS A 103 -19.35 -10.71 -18.80
N ILE A 104 -19.20 -9.89 -19.83
CA ILE A 104 -19.07 -10.34 -21.21
C ILE A 104 -17.59 -10.58 -21.50
N ASN A 105 -17.22 -11.82 -21.85
CA ASN A 105 -15.83 -12.15 -22.17
C ASN A 105 -15.41 -11.54 -23.52
N GLY A 106 -14.16 -11.09 -23.61
CA GLY A 106 -13.60 -10.52 -24.85
C GLY A 106 -13.83 -9.01 -25.04
N THR A 107 -14.53 -8.35 -24.11
CA THR A 107 -14.82 -6.89 -24.17
C THR A 107 -13.88 -6.06 -23.29
N ALA A 108 -12.76 -6.64 -22.86
CA ALA A 108 -11.82 -5.99 -21.96
C ALA A 108 -11.24 -4.72 -22.59
N THR A 109 -11.42 -3.59 -21.91
CA THR A 109 -10.79 -2.31 -22.27
C THR A 109 -9.83 -1.89 -21.16
N LEU A 110 -8.62 -1.47 -21.54
CA LEU A 110 -7.65 -0.95 -20.57
C LEU A 110 -8.15 0.38 -20.00
N VAL A 111 -8.20 0.48 -18.68
CA VAL A 111 -8.54 1.71 -17.97
C VAL A 111 -7.38 2.69 -18.07
N LYS A 112 -7.68 3.91 -18.49
CA LYS A 112 -6.70 4.99 -18.70
C LYS A 112 -6.95 6.23 -17.82
N ALA A 113 -8.09 6.28 -17.13
CA ALA A 113 -8.38 7.34 -16.17
C ALA A 113 -7.35 7.27 -15.05
N CYS A 114 -6.75 8.40 -14.70
CA CYS A 114 -5.59 8.41 -13.81
C CYS A 114 -5.89 7.81 -12.45
N GLU A 115 -7.06 8.07 -11.88
CA GLU A 115 -7.48 7.58 -10.57
C GLU A 115 -7.56 6.04 -10.49
N ASN A 116 -7.78 5.38 -11.63
CA ASN A 116 -8.14 3.96 -11.69
C ASN A 116 -7.21 3.12 -12.57
N MET A 117 -6.29 3.70 -13.34
CA MET A 117 -5.38 2.94 -14.19
C MET A 117 -4.39 2.12 -13.35
N GLY A 118 -3.91 1.02 -13.91
CA GLY A 118 -2.87 0.21 -13.27
C GLY A 118 -1.54 0.96 -13.18
N SER A 119 -0.75 0.65 -12.16
CA SER A 119 0.54 1.30 -11.92
C SER A 119 1.72 0.33 -12.08
N TYR A 120 2.94 0.85 -12.01
CA TYR A 120 4.12 -0.01 -11.97
C TYR A 120 4.42 -0.40 -10.54
N ASN A 121 4.49 -1.71 -10.27
CA ASN A 121 4.80 -2.23 -8.95
C ASN A 121 6.28 -2.58 -8.82
N TYR A 122 7.04 -1.81 -8.04
CA TYR A 122 8.44 -2.08 -7.73
C TYR A 122 8.61 -3.36 -6.92
N LYS A 123 7.61 -3.74 -6.12
CA LYS A 123 7.58 -5.00 -5.38
C LYS A 123 6.29 -5.75 -5.67
N HIS A 124 6.34 -7.07 -5.64
CA HIS A 124 5.15 -7.88 -5.88
C HIS A 124 4.21 -7.77 -4.67
N PRO A 125 2.90 -7.45 -4.85
CA PRO A 125 1.96 -7.25 -3.75
C PRO A 125 1.84 -8.46 -2.82
N VAL A 126 1.70 -9.67 -3.39
CA VAL A 126 1.61 -10.91 -2.58
C VAL A 126 2.96 -11.43 -2.07
N LYS A 127 4.02 -11.41 -2.90
CA LYS A 127 5.31 -12.05 -2.51
C LYS A 127 6.18 -11.16 -1.65
N LYS A 128 6.04 -9.84 -1.78
CA LYS A 128 6.84 -8.81 -1.08
C LYS A 128 5.93 -7.70 -0.54
N PRO A 129 4.89 -8.03 0.25
CA PRO A 129 3.81 -7.11 0.62
C PRO A 129 4.30 -5.89 1.40
N LEU A 130 5.25 -6.06 2.32
CA LEU A 130 5.80 -4.95 3.10
C LEU A 130 6.53 -3.96 2.19
N GLY A 131 7.43 -4.47 1.34
CA GLY A 131 8.14 -3.63 0.38
C GLY A 131 7.21 -2.95 -0.62
N HIS A 132 6.15 -3.65 -1.04
CA HIS A 132 5.13 -3.10 -1.93
C HIS A 132 4.37 -1.95 -1.28
N PHE A 133 3.92 -2.11 -0.04
CA PHE A 133 3.32 -0.99 0.67
C PHE A 133 4.26 0.22 0.76
N ALA A 134 5.52 0.02 1.17
CA ALA A 134 6.46 1.11 1.35
C ALA A 134 6.82 1.85 0.05
N LEU A 135 6.85 1.16 -1.09
CA LEU A 135 7.41 1.67 -2.34
C LEU A 135 6.36 1.99 -3.41
N ASP A 136 5.18 1.38 -3.31
CA ASP A 136 4.11 1.46 -4.30
C ASP A 136 2.88 2.10 -3.66
N THR A 137 2.29 1.46 -2.66
CA THR A 137 1.01 1.88 -2.07
C THR A 137 1.10 3.19 -1.28
N LEU A 138 2.12 3.36 -0.45
CA LEU A 138 2.28 4.57 0.37
C LEU A 138 2.54 5.84 -0.46
N PRO A 139 3.44 5.84 -1.47
CA PRO A 139 3.52 6.98 -2.38
C PRO A 139 2.20 7.24 -3.12
N TRP A 140 1.47 6.20 -3.52
CA TRP A 140 0.15 6.37 -4.13
C TRP A 140 -0.85 7.04 -3.17
N LEU A 141 -0.90 6.62 -1.90
CA LEU A 141 -1.75 7.26 -0.89
C LEU A 141 -1.44 8.77 -0.77
N GLU A 142 -0.16 9.14 -0.78
CA GLU A 142 0.26 10.53 -0.69
C GLU A 142 -0.03 11.35 -1.95
N LEU A 143 0.35 10.82 -3.12
CA LEU A 143 0.51 11.61 -4.34
C LEU A 143 -0.56 11.32 -5.40
N GLY A 144 -1.34 10.25 -5.24
CA GLY A 144 -2.18 9.71 -6.30
C GLY A 144 -1.37 8.94 -7.33
N ASN A 145 -2.06 8.43 -8.35
CA ASN A 145 -1.49 7.57 -9.37
C ASN A 145 -0.79 8.34 -10.50
N CYS A 146 -1.22 9.58 -10.74
CA CYS A 146 -0.75 10.41 -11.84
C CYS A 146 -0.96 11.91 -11.52
N ARG A 147 -0.34 12.82 -12.30
CA ARG A 147 -0.46 14.27 -12.10
C ARG A 147 -1.87 14.84 -12.23
N GLU A 148 -2.72 14.14 -12.97
CA GLU A 148 -4.12 14.49 -13.24
C GLU A 148 -5.08 13.71 -12.33
N ASP A 149 -4.58 12.91 -11.39
CA ASP A 149 -5.40 12.18 -10.42
C ASP A 149 -6.21 13.17 -9.57
N THR A 150 -7.53 13.13 -9.71
CA THR A 150 -8.45 14.04 -9.04
C THR A 150 -8.83 13.59 -7.62
N THR A 151 -8.38 12.41 -7.18
CA THR A 151 -8.68 11.93 -5.83
C THR A 151 -8.00 12.77 -4.77
N THR A 152 -8.71 12.98 -3.67
CA THR A 152 -8.11 13.51 -2.44
C THR A 152 -7.36 12.40 -1.70
N LYS A 153 -6.41 12.79 -0.86
CA LYS A 153 -5.72 11.87 0.06
C LYS A 153 -6.71 11.08 0.91
N GLN A 154 -7.75 11.73 1.44
CA GLN A 154 -8.79 11.06 2.22
C GLN A 154 -9.46 9.95 1.42
N GLN A 155 -9.88 10.22 0.18
CA GLN A 155 -10.52 9.22 -0.67
C GLN A 155 -9.62 8.00 -0.91
N ARG A 156 -8.32 8.23 -1.13
CA ARG A 156 -7.34 7.15 -1.31
C ARG A 156 -7.13 6.32 -0.04
N VAL A 157 -7.02 6.98 1.10
CA VAL A 157 -6.93 6.30 2.40
C VAL A 157 -8.17 5.45 2.65
N THR A 158 -9.37 6.02 2.47
CA THR A 158 -10.63 5.29 2.65
C THR A 158 -10.69 4.07 1.73
N ALA A 159 -10.37 4.21 0.45
CA ALA A 159 -10.36 3.09 -0.50
C ALA A 159 -9.36 1.99 -0.08
N TYR A 160 -8.15 2.39 0.33
CA TYR A 160 -7.14 1.43 0.78
C TYR A 160 -7.53 0.71 2.07
N VAL A 161 -8.15 1.41 3.03
CA VAL A 161 -8.65 0.79 4.27
C VAL A 161 -9.80 -0.18 3.96
N GLN A 162 -10.66 0.11 2.98
CA GLN A 162 -11.67 -0.85 2.51
C GLN A 162 -11.04 -2.11 1.89
N ASP A 163 -9.92 -1.97 1.17
CA ASP A 163 -9.18 -3.14 0.66
C ASP A 163 -8.55 -3.96 1.81
N ILE A 164 -8.07 -3.30 2.86
CA ILE A 164 -7.62 -3.94 4.10
C ILE A 164 -8.77 -4.65 4.82
N GLU A 165 -9.95 -4.04 4.90
CA GLU A 165 -11.14 -4.65 5.48
C GLU A 165 -11.50 -5.95 4.75
N LEU A 166 -11.59 -5.91 3.42
CA LEU A 166 -11.84 -7.10 2.61
C LEU A 166 -10.79 -8.20 2.84
N ALA A 167 -9.52 -7.83 3.03
CA ALA A 167 -8.45 -8.78 3.32
C ALA A 167 -8.61 -9.43 4.69
N LEU A 168 -8.88 -8.63 5.73
CA LEU A 168 -9.01 -9.14 7.09
C LEU A 168 -10.24 -10.00 7.26
N GLU A 169 -11.39 -9.63 6.67
CA GLU A 169 -12.59 -10.48 6.71
C GLU A 169 -12.30 -11.85 6.07
N ARG A 170 -11.63 -11.90 4.91
CA ARG A 170 -11.21 -13.17 4.29
C ARG A 170 -10.29 -14.01 5.18
N ILE A 171 -9.31 -13.38 5.82
CA ILE A 171 -8.39 -14.07 6.73
C ILE A 171 -9.16 -14.69 7.91
N VAL A 172 -10.08 -13.93 8.51
CA VAL A 172 -10.89 -14.39 9.65
C VAL A 172 -11.84 -15.51 9.24
N GLU A 173 -12.54 -15.37 8.11
CA GLU A 173 -13.47 -16.39 7.59
C GLU A 173 -12.76 -17.70 7.24
N SER A 174 -11.59 -17.60 6.58
CA SER A 174 -10.77 -18.77 6.22
C SER A 174 -9.95 -19.34 7.38
N LYS A 175 -9.94 -18.67 8.54
CA LYS A 175 -9.11 -18.99 9.71
C LYS A 175 -7.62 -19.12 9.33
N GLN A 176 -7.16 -18.27 8.42
CA GLN A 176 -5.77 -18.27 7.98
C GLN A 176 -4.84 -17.84 9.12
N ALA A 177 -3.74 -18.57 9.29
CA ALA A 177 -2.72 -18.23 10.27
C ALA A 177 -1.87 -17.03 9.81
N TYR A 178 -1.43 -16.21 10.76
CA TYR A 178 -0.47 -15.15 10.53
C TYR A 178 0.95 -15.71 10.45
N VAL A 179 1.60 -15.53 9.31
CA VAL A 179 2.91 -16.13 9.04
C VAL A 179 3.87 -15.12 8.44
N LEU A 180 5.14 -15.23 8.85
CA LEU A 180 6.26 -14.66 8.14
C LEU A 180 6.91 -15.76 7.28
N PRO A 181 7.55 -15.41 6.15
CA PRO A 181 8.43 -16.33 5.43
C PRO A 181 9.50 -16.96 6.34
N THR A 182 9.90 -18.19 6.06
CA THR A 182 10.86 -18.96 6.88
C THR A 182 12.18 -18.22 7.12
N ASN A 183 12.65 -17.45 6.14
CA ASN A 183 13.90 -16.68 6.21
C ASN A 183 13.63 -15.18 6.29
N PHE A 184 12.50 -14.79 6.88
CA PHE A 184 12.21 -13.38 7.07
C PHE A 184 13.22 -12.75 8.04
N ASP A 185 13.95 -11.76 7.54
CA ASP A 185 14.73 -10.83 8.34
C ASP A 185 14.50 -9.44 7.73
N PHE A 186 14.48 -8.40 8.57
CA PHE A 186 14.19 -7.03 8.14
C PHE A 186 15.28 -6.41 7.23
N SER A 187 16.06 -7.21 6.49
CA SER A 187 17.12 -6.74 5.61
C SER A 187 16.62 -6.18 4.28
N GLU A 188 15.45 -6.63 3.79
CA GLU A 188 14.92 -6.10 2.53
C GLU A 188 14.31 -4.70 2.70
N SER A 189 14.54 -3.85 1.71
CA SER A 189 14.00 -2.49 1.61
C SER A 189 12.49 -2.44 1.87
N GLY A 190 12.06 -1.60 2.81
CA GLY A 190 10.65 -1.37 3.12
C GLY A 190 10.09 -2.30 4.18
N GLN A 191 10.73 -3.42 4.51
CA GLN A 191 10.15 -4.36 5.47
C GLN A 191 10.05 -3.79 6.88
N SER A 192 11.17 -3.27 7.41
CA SER A 192 11.19 -2.65 8.73
C SER A 192 10.33 -1.41 8.77
N GLU A 193 10.44 -0.59 7.71
CA GLU A 193 9.74 0.67 7.59
C GLU A 193 8.23 0.48 7.63
N THR A 194 7.69 -0.45 6.82
CA THR A 194 6.25 -0.73 6.82
C THR A 194 5.76 -1.24 8.17
N VAL A 195 6.47 -2.18 8.80
CA VAL A 195 6.03 -2.70 10.10
C VAL A 195 6.07 -1.59 11.15
N SER A 196 7.13 -0.78 11.18
CA SER A 196 7.21 0.35 12.10
C SER A 196 6.13 1.40 11.82
N PHE A 197 5.81 1.64 10.55
CA PHE A 197 4.81 2.61 10.14
C PHE A 197 3.42 2.21 10.63
N TYR A 198 2.99 0.98 10.37
CA TYR A 198 1.69 0.46 10.83
C TYR A 198 1.56 0.43 12.34
N ILE A 199 2.61 0.00 13.05
CA ILE A 199 2.61 -0.01 14.52
C ILE A 199 2.45 1.41 15.05
N LYS A 200 3.29 2.35 14.59
CA LYS A 200 3.23 3.76 15.00
C LYS A 200 1.86 4.38 14.70
N LEU A 201 1.31 4.11 13.53
CA LEU A 201 0.01 4.60 13.09
C LEU A 201 -1.11 4.19 14.07
N LEU A 202 -1.12 2.92 14.47
CA LEU A 202 -2.11 2.40 15.41
C LEU A 202 -1.88 2.91 16.83
N GLU A 203 -0.62 3.01 17.27
CA GLU A 203 -0.24 3.56 18.58
C GLU A 203 -0.64 5.04 18.74
N LEU A 204 -0.53 5.84 17.68
CA LEU A 204 -1.00 7.23 17.67
C LEU A 204 -2.52 7.35 17.91
N ASN A 205 -3.27 6.29 17.65
CA ASN A 205 -4.71 6.20 17.88
C ASN A 205 -5.06 5.31 19.08
N GLU A 206 -4.08 5.09 19.97
CA GLU A 206 -4.22 4.29 21.20
C GLU A 206 -4.75 2.86 20.94
N PHE A 207 -4.51 2.33 19.74
CA PHE A 207 -5.00 1.01 19.35
C PHE A 207 -3.97 -0.08 19.68
N ASP A 208 -4.32 -0.98 20.59
CA ASP A 208 -3.49 -2.12 20.95
C ASP A 208 -3.60 -3.24 19.90
N LEU A 209 -2.68 -3.20 18.93
CA LEU A 209 -2.59 -4.20 17.88
C LEU A 209 -2.33 -5.62 18.41
N TYR A 210 -1.56 -5.79 19.49
CA TYR A 210 -1.24 -7.13 19.97
C TYR A 210 -2.46 -7.80 20.58
N SER A 211 -3.17 -7.10 21.48
CA SER A 211 -4.43 -7.59 22.05
C SER A 211 -5.48 -7.86 20.97
N PHE A 212 -5.54 -7.02 19.94
CA PHE A 212 -6.39 -7.26 18.78
C PHE A 212 -6.06 -8.58 18.05
N ILE A 213 -4.79 -8.86 17.78
CA ILE A 213 -4.37 -10.08 17.09
C ILE A 213 -4.71 -11.33 17.92
N ILE A 214 -4.47 -11.30 19.23
CA ILE A 214 -4.65 -12.47 20.10
C ILE A 214 -6.12 -12.80 20.32
N SER A 215 -6.97 -11.79 20.52
CA SER A 215 -8.38 -12.03 20.89
C SER A 215 -9.41 -11.14 20.19
N GLY A 216 -9.02 -9.95 19.71
CA GLY A 216 -9.95 -8.98 19.14
C GLY A 216 -10.43 -9.30 17.72
N GLN A 217 -9.58 -9.86 16.86
CA GLN A 217 -9.86 -10.05 15.43
C GLN A 217 -11.12 -10.86 15.11
N SER A 218 -11.54 -11.78 15.98
CA SER A 218 -12.76 -12.57 15.78
C SER A 218 -14.04 -11.76 16.10
N ILE A 219 -13.91 -10.64 16.81
CA ILE A 219 -15.01 -9.77 17.24
C ILE A 219 -15.21 -8.67 16.20
N LYS A 220 -16.39 -8.62 15.58
CA LYS A 220 -16.71 -7.65 14.52
C LYS A 220 -16.49 -6.20 14.95
N GLN A 221 -16.89 -5.84 16.16
CA GLN A 221 -16.73 -4.48 16.70
C GLN A 221 -15.26 -4.08 16.84
N GLU A 222 -14.39 -5.01 17.24
CA GLU A 222 -12.96 -4.75 17.34
C GLU A 222 -12.32 -4.58 15.96
N ARG A 223 -12.79 -5.31 14.94
CA ARG A 223 -12.37 -5.09 13.55
C ARG A 223 -12.77 -3.71 13.03
N VAL A 224 -14.00 -3.27 13.31
CA VAL A 224 -14.45 -1.91 12.96
C VAL A 224 -13.57 -0.85 13.62
N LYS A 225 -13.21 -1.02 14.90
CA LYS A 225 -12.27 -0.13 15.59
C LYS A 225 -10.91 -0.13 14.89
N PHE A 226 -10.38 -1.30 14.55
CA PHE A 226 -9.11 -1.43 13.83
C PHE A 226 -9.12 -0.64 12.51
N TYR A 227 -10.15 -0.78 11.67
CA TYR A 227 -10.26 -0.04 10.41
C TYR A 227 -10.35 1.48 10.64
N SER A 228 -11.14 1.91 11.63
CA SER A 228 -11.24 3.33 12.00
C SER A 228 -9.91 3.89 12.50
N SER A 229 -9.17 3.15 13.32
CA SER A 229 -7.84 3.55 13.79
C SER A 229 -6.82 3.60 12.66
N LEU A 230 -6.91 2.68 11.68
CA LEU A 230 -6.10 2.75 10.47
C LEU A 230 -6.39 4.02 9.67
N GLU A 231 -7.65 4.28 9.35
CA GLU A 231 -8.04 5.45 8.56
C GLU A 231 -7.60 6.77 9.22
N GLN A 232 -7.90 6.94 10.51
CA GLN A 232 -7.50 8.14 11.26
C GLN A 232 -5.97 8.29 11.35
N GLY A 233 -5.26 7.19 11.59
CA GLY A 233 -3.81 7.19 11.64
C GLY A 233 -3.16 7.52 10.31
N PHE A 234 -3.70 7.03 9.19
CA PHE A 234 -3.22 7.41 7.87
C PHE A 234 -3.42 8.91 7.64
N VAL A 235 -4.65 9.41 7.83
CA VAL A 235 -5.00 10.82 7.58
C VAL A 235 -4.16 11.79 8.42
N SER A 236 -3.82 11.41 9.65
CA SER A 236 -2.98 12.24 10.54
C SER A 236 -1.48 12.14 10.25
N THR A 237 -1.03 11.03 9.65
CA THR A 237 0.40 10.76 9.44
C THR A 237 0.87 11.25 8.07
N ILE A 238 0.15 10.93 7.00
CA ILE A 238 0.58 11.17 5.61
C ILE A 238 0.07 12.50 5.06
#